data_AF-A0A960KEA9-F1
#
_entry.id   AF-A0A960KEA9-F1
#
_cell.length_a   1.000
_cell.length_b   1.000
_cell.length_c   1.000
_cell.angle_alpha   90.00
_cell.angle_beta   90.00
_cell.angle_gamma   90.00
#
_symmetry.space_group_name_H-M   'P 1'
#
loop_
_entity.id
_entity.type
_entity.pdbx_description
1 polymer ?
#
loop_
_entity_poly.entity_id
_entity_poly.type
_entity_poly.pdbx_seq_one_letter_code
_entity_poly.pdbx_strand_id
1 'polypeptide(L)'
;MSTPTAAAGAPLPAPASRHALALLRFPDPRTDWVVVTVATLSKPVDDLIGRLDALHAAVPLVGARLDGETWRPGAPPTVEVVPGEPLGERTLDRPFDLATEAPLRLVASADGRRLGIVGHHAAFDGLALVAILRALTEGALPSPVASPPPGEPGSKLP
;
A
#
# COMPACT_ATOMS: atom_id res chain seq x y z
N MET A 1 -8.16 33.39 -47.94
CA MET A 1 -8.92 33.33 -46.68
C MET A 1 -8.41 32.12 -45.92
N SER A 2 -7.61 32.34 -44.87
CA SER A 2 -7.05 31.28 -44.03
C SER A 2 -7.75 31.35 -42.68
N THR A 3 -8.40 30.26 -42.29
CA THR A 3 -9.05 30.07 -41.00
C THR A 3 -8.01 30.03 -39.87
N PRO A 4 -8.25 30.68 -38.72
CA PRO A 4 -7.35 30.60 -37.58
C PRO A 4 -7.45 29.21 -36.93
N THR A 5 -6.29 28.57 -36.76
CA THR A 5 -6.13 27.32 -36.02
C THR A 5 -6.54 27.52 -34.56
N ALA A 6 -7.50 26.73 -34.09
CA ALA A 6 -7.90 26.71 -32.69
C ALA A 6 -6.70 26.37 -31.79
N ALA A 7 -6.45 27.20 -30.78
CA ALA A 7 -5.48 26.92 -29.74
C ALA A 7 -5.93 25.68 -28.96
N ALA A 8 -5.26 24.55 -29.17
CA ALA A 8 -5.55 23.32 -28.45
C ALA A 8 -5.18 23.50 -26.97
N GLY A 9 -6.21 23.60 -26.13
CA GLY A 9 -6.29 23.37 -24.68
C GLY A 9 -5.06 23.66 -23.83
N ALA A 10 -5.14 24.70 -23.00
CA ALA A 10 -4.23 24.90 -21.88
C ALA A 10 -4.11 23.61 -21.03
N PRO A 11 -2.92 23.31 -20.47
CA PRO A 11 -2.68 22.08 -19.72
C PRO A 11 -3.66 21.96 -18.54
N LEU A 12 -4.11 20.73 -18.30
CA LEU A 12 -5.02 20.39 -17.20
C LEU A 12 -4.43 20.85 -15.86
N PRO A 13 -5.24 21.39 -14.93
CA PRO A 13 -4.76 21.78 -13.62
C PRO A 13 -4.29 20.54 -12.82
N ALA A 14 -3.20 20.72 -12.07
CA ALA A 14 -2.61 19.67 -11.23
C ALA A 14 -3.60 19.16 -10.16
N PRO A 15 -3.58 17.86 -9.81
CA PRO A 15 -4.51 17.31 -8.83
C PRO A 15 -4.34 17.98 -7.45
N ALA A 16 -5.47 18.46 -6.92
CA ALA A 16 -5.55 19.32 -5.74
C ALA A 16 -5.41 18.58 -4.40
N SER A 17 -5.65 17.26 -4.34
CA SER A 17 -5.35 16.34 -3.23
C SER A 17 -5.85 14.94 -3.63
N ARG A 18 -5.22 13.87 -3.16
CA ARG A 18 -5.31 12.50 -3.71
C ARG A 18 -6.59 11.69 -3.38
N HIS A 19 -7.67 12.30 -2.90
CA HIS A 19 -8.91 11.58 -2.53
C HIS A 19 -9.87 11.27 -3.71
N ALA A 20 -9.42 11.43 -4.95
CA ALA A 20 -10.16 10.96 -6.12
C ALA A 20 -9.16 10.54 -7.21
N LEU A 21 -8.85 9.24 -7.26
CA LEU A 21 -8.49 8.44 -8.46
C LEU A 21 -7.86 7.10 -8.02
N ALA A 22 -8.70 6.09 -7.83
CA ALA A 22 -8.34 4.68 -8.06
C ALA A 22 -9.61 3.83 -8.27
N LEU A 23 -10.61 4.35 -8.99
CA LEU A 23 -11.59 3.50 -9.66
C LEU A 23 -11.12 3.34 -11.11
N LEU A 24 -10.29 2.34 -11.35
CA LEU A 24 -10.03 1.83 -12.69
C LEU A 24 -10.74 0.49 -12.82
N ARG A 25 -11.90 0.50 -13.50
CA ARG A 25 -12.51 -0.72 -14.03
C ARG A 25 -11.67 -1.20 -15.20
N PHE A 26 -10.83 -2.22 -15.03
CA PHE A 26 -10.27 -2.97 -16.15
C PHE A 26 -10.03 -4.45 -15.78
N PRO A 27 -10.28 -5.40 -16.71
CA PRO A 27 -10.26 -6.84 -16.45
C PRO A 27 -8.91 -7.51 -16.79
N ASP A 28 -7.77 -6.81 -16.71
CA ASP A 28 -6.45 -7.42 -16.93
C ASP A 28 -5.67 -7.52 -15.60
N PRO A 29 -5.45 -8.74 -15.08
CA PRO A 29 -4.76 -9.00 -13.81
C PRO A 29 -3.23 -8.86 -13.88
N ARG A 30 -2.64 -8.36 -14.98
CA ARG A 30 -1.17 -8.26 -15.17
C ARG A 30 -0.53 -6.91 -14.82
N THR A 31 -1.21 -6.05 -14.09
CA THR A 31 -0.62 -4.76 -13.70
C THR A 31 0.18 -4.89 -12.41
N ASP A 32 1.51 -4.82 -12.53
CA ASP A 32 2.52 -4.75 -11.45
C ASP A 32 2.44 -3.44 -10.64
N TRP A 33 1.23 -2.97 -10.37
CA TRP A 33 1.02 -1.67 -9.77
C TRP A 33 1.30 -1.76 -8.28
N VAL A 34 2.22 -0.93 -7.84
CA VAL A 34 2.54 -0.76 -6.43
C VAL A 34 2.11 0.62 -5.98
N VAL A 35 1.68 0.69 -4.72
CA VAL A 35 1.47 1.95 -4.03
C VAL A 35 2.65 2.14 -3.08
N VAL A 36 3.30 3.30 -3.15
CA VAL A 36 4.44 3.64 -2.29
C VAL A 36 4.05 4.82 -1.41
N THR A 37 4.33 4.71 -0.12
CA THR A 37 4.21 5.80 0.85
C THR A 37 5.47 5.87 1.69
N VAL A 38 6.06 7.06 1.84
CA VAL A 38 7.21 7.27 2.71
C VAL A 38 6.88 8.36 3.73
N ALA A 39 7.13 8.05 5.00
CA ALA A 39 6.87 8.94 6.11
C ALA A 39 8.16 9.49 6.70
N THR A 40 8.12 10.77 7.09
CA THR A 40 9.10 11.35 8.01
C THR A 40 8.50 11.36 9.39
N LEU A 41 9.22 10.81 10.36
CA LEU A 41 8.77 10.67 11.73
C LEU A 41 9.50 11.68 12.62
N SER A 42 8.78 12.27 13.57
CA SER A 42 9.35 13.19 14.57
C SER A 42 10.27 12.47 15.56
N LYS A 43 10.04 11.17 15.77
CA LYS A 43 10.84 10.25 16.57
C LYS A 43 10.91 8.87 15.90
N PRO A 44 11.92 8.05 16.21
CA PRO A 44 11.96 6.67 15.74
C PRO A 44 10.73 5.87 16.19
N VAL A 45 10.34 4.87 15.41
CA VAL A 45 9.31 3.90 15.85
C VAL A 45 9.91 2.99 16.91
N ASP A 46 9.31 3.01 18.10
CA ASP A 46 9.63 2.05 19.16
C ASP A 46 9.12 0.65 18.74
N ASP A 47 10.00 -0.35 18.81
CA ASP A 47 9.70 -1.76 18.49
C ASP A 47 8.94 -1.98 17.17
N LEU A 48 9.49 -1.47 16.05
CA LEU A 48 8.87 -1.62 14.73
C LEU A 48 8.59 -3.09 14.36
N ILE A 49 9.46 -4.02 14.76
CA ILE A 49 9.28 -5.45 14.48
C ILE A 49 8.09 -6.01 15.26
N GLY A 50 8.01 -5.76 16.57
CA GLY A 50 6.86 -6.20 17.36
C GLY A 50 5.54 -5.59 16.89
N ARG A 51 5.55 -4.32 16.45
CA ARG A 51 4.37 -3.69 15.83
C ARG A 51 3.98 -4.34 14.52
N LEU A 52 4.95 -4.75 13.71
CA LEU A 52 4.69 -5.43 12.45
C LEU A 52 4.12 -6.84 12.67
N ASP A 53 4.63 -7.58 13.65
CA ASP A 53 4.07 -8.87 14.05
C ASP A 53 2.63 -8.73 14.55
N ALA A 54 2.36 -7.71 15.37
CA ALA A 54 1.01 -7.40 15.85
C ALA A 54 0.06 -7.02 14.70
N LEU A 55 0.55 -6.23 13.73
CA LEU A 55 -0.21 -5.90 12.53
C LEU A 55 -0.50 -7.15 11.69
N HIS A 56 0.47 -8.04 11.51
CA HIS A 56 0.27 -9.28 10.77
C HIS A 56 -0.75 -10.21 11.45
N ALA A 57 -0.75 -10.28 12.78
CA ALA A 57 -1.76 -11.02 13.53
C ALA A 57 -3.18 -10.44 13.31
N ALA A 58 -3.32 -9.11 13.26
CA ALA A 58 -4.61 -8.45 13.06
C ALA A 58 -5.08 -8.45 11.60
N VAL A 59 -4.14 -8.35 10.65
CA VAL A 59 -4.37 -8.27 9.21
C VAL A 59 -3.47 -9.28 8.49
N PRO A 60 -3.85 -10.58 8.45
CA PRO A 60 -3.01 -11.62 7.84
C PRO A 60 -2.61 -11.36 6.38
N LEU A 61 -3.39 -10.54 5.67
CA LEU A 61 -3.11 -10.16 4.28
C LEU A 61 -1.74 -9.48 4.11
N VAL A 62 -1.21 -8.78 5.12
CA VAL A 62 0.12 -8.13 5.05
C VAL A 62 1.27 -9.12 4.89
N GLY A 63 1.06 -10.38 5.30
CA GLY A 63 2.02 -11.48 5.19
C GLY A 63 1.54 -12.59 4.26
N ALA A 64 0.46 -12.40 3.50
CA ALA A 64 -0.12 -13.45 2.65
C ALA A 64 0.70 -13.71 1.36
N ARG A 65 0.38 -14.79 0.65
CA ARG A 65 0.89 -15.12 -0.69
C ARG A 65 -0.27 -15.45 -1.62
N LEU A 66 -0.11 -15.18 -2.91
CA LEU A 66 -1.12 -15.44 -3.92
C LEU A 66 -0.89 -16.82 -4.56
N ASP A 67 -1.84 -17.73 -4.38
CA ASP A 67 -1.88 -19.06 -5.00
C ASP A 67 -3.03 -19.08 -6.01
N GLY A 68 -2.70 -18.88 -7.29
CA GLY A 68 -3.68 -18.62 -8.34
C GLY A 68 -4.43 -17.31 -8.08
N GLU A 69 -5.71 -17.40 -7.76
CA GLU A 69 -6.57 -16.25 -7.42
C GLU A 69 -6.87 -16.16 -5.90
N THR A 70 -6.26 -17.04 -5.09
CA THR A 70 -6.56 -17.15 -3.66
C THR A 70 -5.38 -16.70 -2.81
N TRP A 71 -5.64 -15.81 -1.85
CA TRP A 71 -4.65 -15.46 -0.83
C TRP A 71 -4.51 -16.58 0.21
N ARG A 72 -3.27 -17.01 0.45
CA ARG A 72 -2.89 -17.97 1.47
C ARG A 72 -2.15 -17.25 2.62
N PRO A 73 -2.35 -17.66 3.88
CA PRO A 73 -1.53 -17.17 4.99
C PRO A 73 -0.04 -17.42 4.72
N GLY A 74 0.81 -16.51 5.19
CA GLY A 74 2.26 -16.61 5.04
C GLY A 74 3.00 -16.00 6.22
N ALA A 75 4.31 -15.85 6.07
CA ALA A 75 5.15 -15.20 7.07
C ALA A 75 4.96 -13.67 7.05
N PRO A 76 5.14 -12.98 8.20
CA PRO A 76 5.12 -11.53 8.25
C PRO A 76 6.14 -10.94 7.27
N PRO A 77 5.88 -9.75 6.72
CA PRO A 77 6.85 -9.08 5.86
C PRO A 77 8.07 -8.68 6.69
N THR A 78 9.21 -8.51 6.01
CA THR A 78 10.47 -8.10 6.65
C THR A 78 10.68 -6.60 6.51
N VAL A 79 11.39 -6.01 7.47
CA VAL A 79 11.88 -4.64 7.40
C VAL A 79 13.32 -4.66 6.91
N GLU A 80 13.58 -4.00 5.79
CA GLU A 80 14.95 -3.71 5.35
C GLU A 80 15.42 -2.40 6.00
N VAL A 81 16.60 -2.43 6.62
CA VAL A 81 17.18 -1.23 7.25
C VAL A 81 18.29 -0.70 6.35
N VAL A 82 18.19 0.57 5.97
CA VAL A 82 19.14 1.23 5.06
C VAL A 82 19.81 2.43 5.74
N PRO A 83 21.07 2.78 5.40
CA PRO A 83 21.79 3.86 6.09
C PRO A 83 21.14 5.25 5.97
N GLY A 84 20.28 5.47 4.97
CA GLY A 84 19.78 6.80 4.63
C GLY A 84 18.33 6.81 4.16
N GLU A 85 18.07 7.50 3.05
CA GLU A 85 16.73 7.72 2.52
C GLU A 85 16.14 6.42 1.92
N PRO A 86 14.98 5.94 2.39
CA PRO A 86 14.30 4.79 1.79
C PRO A 86 13.89 5.01 0.32
N LEU A 87 13.57 6.26 -0.07
CA LEU A 87 13.28 6.59 -1.47
C LEU A 87 14.51 6.37 -2.35
N GLY A 88 14.39 5.45 -3.32
CA GLY A 88 15.48 5.07 -4.23
C GLY A 88 16.12 3.73 -3.91
N GLU A 89 15.69 3.06 -2.83
CA GLU A 89 16.11 1.70 -2.53
C GLU A 89 15.48 0.70 -3.50
N ARG A 90 16.30 -0.22 -4.03
CA ARG A 90 15.88 -1.19 -5.05
C ARG A 90 14.70 -2.05 -4.63
N THR A 91 14.51 -2.25 -3.33
CA THR A 91 13.39 -2.99 -2.77
C THR A 91 12.04 -2.32 -3.00
N LEU A 92 12.00 -0.99 -3.15
CA LEU A 92 10.78 -0.26 -3.51
C LEU A 92 10.46 -0.35 -5.01
N ASP A 93 11.49 -0.54 -5.85
CA ASP A 93 11.37 -0.48 -7.31
C ASP A 93 11.31 -1.87 -7.99
N ARG A 94 11.65 -2.95 -7.29
CA ARG A 94 11.59 -4.30 -7.86
C ARG A 94 10.15 -4.84 -7.93
N PRO A 95 9.77 -5.59 -8.98
CA PRO A 95 8.48 -6.27 -9.07
C PRO A 95 8.20 -7.20 -7.88
N PHE A 96 6.92 -7.45 -7.59
CA PHE A 96 6.50 -8.43 -6.59
C PHE A 96 6.30 -9.80 -7.23
N ASP A 97 6.90 -10.83 -6.64
CA ASP A 97 6.49 -12.22 -6.89
C ASP A 97 5.48 -12.66 -5.82
N LEU A 98 4.20 -12.31 -6.02
CA LEU A 98 3.15 -12.57 -5.02
C LEU A 98 3.00 -14.06 -4.66
N ALA A 99 3.47 -14.98 -5.49
CA ALA A 99 3.44 -16.41 -5.18
C ALA A 99 4.42 -16.77 -4.05
N THR A 100 5.53 -16.04 -3.92
CA THR A 100 6.61 -16.37 -2.99
C THR A 100 6.88 -15.28 -1.95
N GLU A 101 6.47 -14.03 -2.19
CA GLU A 101 6.67 -12.90 -1.28
C GLU A 101 5.39 -12.18 -0.85
N ALA A 102 5.46 -11.50 0.30
CA ALA A 102 4.34 -10.77 0.87
C ALA A 102 3.97 -9.60 -0.04
N PRO A 103 2.68 -9.22 -0.14
CA PRO A 103 2.28 -8.06 -0.93
C PRO A 103 2.68 -6.72 -0.29
N LEU A 104 3.50 -6.74 0.77
CA LEU A 104 3.96 -5.57 1.52
C LEU A 104 5.47 -5.67 1.76
N ARG A 105 6.20 -4.57 1.54
CA ARG A 105 7.60 -4.43 1.97
C ARG A 105 7.79 -3.14 2.74
N LEU A 106 8.71 -3.17 3.68
CA LEU A 106 9.05 -2.05 4.55
C LEU A 106 10.54 -1.77 4.43
N VAL A 107 10.88 -0.48 4.30
CA VAL A 107 12.26 0.00 4.29
C VAL A 107 12.37 1.11 5.33
N ALA A 108 13.20 0.94 6.34
CA ALA A 108 13.42 1.92 7.40
C ALA A 108 14.82 2.51 7.28
N SER A 109 14.97 3.82 7.52
CA SER A 109 16.30 4.40 7.72
C SER A 109 16.92 3.88 9.02
N ALA A 110 18.24 3.79 9.07
CA ALA A 110 18.98 3.32 10.24
C ALA A 110 18.78 4.19 11.49
N ASP A 111 18.42 5.46 11.32
CA ASP A 111 18.05 6.36 12.42
C ASP A 111 16.57 6.20 12.85
N GLY A 112 15.80 5.35 12.16
CA GLY A 112 14.40 5.05 12.42
C GLY A 112 13.42 6.17 12.10
N ARG A 113 13.86 7.28 11.51
CA ARG A 113 13.04 8.49 11.27
C ARG A 113 12.40 8.54 9.90
N ARG A 114 12.75 7.63 9.00
CA ARG A 114 12.13 7.44 7.70
C ARG A 114 11.60 6.02 7.60
N LEU A 115 10.34 5.89 7.19
CA LEU A 115 9.72 4.60 6.96
C LEU A 115 9.04 4.62 5.60
N GLY A 116 9.60 3.86 4.66
CA GLY A 116 9.01 3.54 3.37
C GLY A 116 8.19 2.28 3.44
N ILE A 117 6.99 2.32 2.88
CA ILE A 117 6.08 1.19 2.77
C ILE A 117 5.64 1.11 1.31
N VAL A 118 5.79 -0.09 0.74
CA VAL A 118 5.30 -0.40 -0.61
C VAL A 118 4.36 -1.59 -0.54
N GLY A 119 3.20 -1.44 -1.15
CA GLY A 119 2.18 -2.48 -1.22
C GLY A 119 1.76 -2.77 -2.65
N HIS A 120 1.54 -4.04 -2.97
CA HIS A 120 0.98 -4.43 -4.26
C HIS A 120 -0.53 -4.08 -4.32
N HIS A 121 -0.97 -3.48 -5.43
CA HIS A 121 -2.34 -2.95 -5.55
C HIS A 121 -3.42 -4.05 -5.55
N ALA A 122 -3.04 -5.30 -5.87
CA ALA A 122 -3.93 -6.45 -5.70
C ALA A 122 -4.37 -6.69 -4.24
N ALA A 123 -3.58 -6.22 -3.26
CA ALA A 123 -3.88 -6.36 -1.84
C ALA A 123 -4.24 -5.03 -1.16
N PHE A 124 -3.67 -3.90 -1.61
CA PHE A 124 -3.77 -2.62 -0.91
C PHE A 124 -4.07 -1.47 -1.87
N ASP A 125 -4.92 -0.54 -1.42
CA ASP A 125 -5.02 0.78 -2.03
C ASP A 125 -4.21 1.82 -1.22
N GLY A 126 -4.25 3.08 -1.66
CA GLY A 126 -3.56 4.17 -0.95
C GLY A 126 -4.06 4.40 0.47
N LEU A 127 -5.35 4.18 0.75
CA LEU A 127 -5.91 4.35 2.08
C LEU A 127 -5.47 3.21 3.02
N ALA A 128 -5.42 1.98 2.51
CA ALA A 128 -4.91 0.83 3.22
C ALA A 128 -3.44 1.04 3.65
N LEU A 129 -2.59 1.60 2.77
CA LEU A 129 -1.21 1.89 3.15
C LEU A 129 -1.08 3.01 4.18
N VAL A 130 -1.93 4.03 4.14
CA VAL A 130 -1.98 5.05 5.20
C VAL A 130 -2.41 4.43 6.53
N ALA A 131 -3.39 3.52 6.52
CA ALA A 131 -3.82 2.80 7.72
C ALA A 131 -2.71 1.91 8.30
N ILE A 132 -2.00 1.17 7.45
CA ILE A 132 -0.83 0.37 7.83
C ILE A 132 0.27 1.27 8.42
N LEU A 133 0.60 2.37 7.75
CA LEU A 133 1.60 3.33 8.24
C LEU A 133 1.23 3.88 9.63
N ARG A 134 -0.05 4.24 9.84
CA ARG A 134 -0.52 4.67 11.16
C ARG A 134 -0.36 3.54 12.17
N ALA A 135 -0.80 2.32 11.86
CA ALA A 135 -0.70 1.17 12.77
C ALA A 135 0.76 0.82 13.15
N LEU A 136 1.72 1.06 12.26
CA LEU A 136 3.14 0.83 12.52
C LEU A 136 3.82 1.95 13.32
N THR A 137 3.28 3.16 13.34
CA THR A 137 3.94 4.33 13.97
C THR A 137 3.33 4.67 15.32
N GLU A 138 2.07 5.09 15.35
CA GLU A 138 1.43 5.62 16.58
C GLU A 138 -0.08 5.30 16.67
N GLY A 139 -0.66 4.72 15.63
CA GLY A 139 -2.08 4.41 15.51
C GLY A 139 -2.46 3.07 16.11
N ALA A 140 -3.75 2.92 16.41
CA ALA A 140 -4.35 1.63 16.73
C ALA A 140 -4.20 0.65 15.56
N LEU A 141 -4.13 -0.65 15.87
CA LEU A 141 -4.19 -1.68 14.85
C LEU A 141 -5.53 -1.59 14.09
N PRO A 142 -5.56 -1.90 12.78
CA PRO A 142 -6.81 -1.97 12.05
C PRO A 142 -7.69 -3.06 12.67
N SER A 143 -8.93 -2.69 13.01
CA SER A 143 -9.92 -3.69 13.41
C SER A 143 -10.50 -4.36 12.15
N PRO A 144 -10.79 -5.67 12.19
CA PRO A 144 -11.59 -6.30 11.17
C PRO A 144 -12.90 -5.52 10.99
N VAL A 145 -13.21 -5.14 9.76
CA VAL A 145 -14.53 -4.58 9.47
C VAL A 145 -15.48 -5.77 9.49
N ALA A 146 -16.44 -5.77 10.40
CA ALA A 146 -17.52 -6.74 10.34
C ALA A 146 -18.18 -6.59 8.97
N SER A 147 -18.22 -7.67 8.19
CA SER A 147 -19.09 -7.65 7.01
C SER A 147 -20.52 -7.47 7.50
N PRO A 148 -21.33 -6.60 6.87
CA PRO A 148 -22.75 -6.56 7.14
C PRO A 148 -23.34 -7.97 6.99
N PRO A 149 -24.39 -8.31 7.75
CA PRO A 149 -25.09 -9.58 7.59
C PRO A 149 -25.48 -9.82 6.12
N PRO A 150 -25.55 -11.10 5.67
CA PRO A 150 -26.06 -11.42 4.34
C PRO A 150 -27.38 -10.69 4.04
N GLY A 151 -27.49 -10.10 2.85
CA GLY A 151 -28.64 -9.30 2.43
C GLY A 151 -28.64 -7.82 2.82
N GLU A 152 -27.68 -7.33 3.63
CA GLU A 152 -27.54 -5.90 3.91
C GLU A 152 -26.62 -5.16 2.92
N PRO A 153 -26.83 -3.86 2.68
CA PRO A 153 -25.95 -3.05 1.83
C PRO A 153 -24.49 -3.14 2.29
N GLY A 154 -23.61 -3.64 1.41
CA GLY A 154 -22.19 -3.85 1.70
C GLY A 154 -21.81 -5.29 2.11
N SER A 155 -22.77 -6.20 2.25
CA SER A 155 -22.48 -7.63 2.36
C SER A 155 -21.90 -8.17 1.04
N LYS A 156 -20.87 -9.00 1.13
CA LYS A 156 -20.31 -9.77 0.00
C LYS A 156 -20.95 -11.16 -0.16
N LEU A 157 -21.83 -11.54 0.77
CA LEU A 157 -22.59 -12.79 0.71
C LEU A 157 -24.05 -12.47 0.32
N PRO A 158 -24.61 -13.20 -0.66
CA PRO A 158 -25.99 -13.03 -1.10
C PRO A 158 -26.99 -13.30 0.02
#